data_AF-A0A6L7M3Z4-F1
#
_entry.id   AF-A0A6L7M3Z4-F1
#
_cell.length_a   1.000
_cell.length_b   1.000
_cell.length_c   1.000
_cell.angle_alpha   90.00
_cell.angle_beta   90.00
_cell.angle_gamma   90.00
#
_symmetry.space_group_name_H-M   'P 1'
#
loop_
_entity.id
_entity.type
_entity.pdbx_description
1 polymer ?
#
loop_
_entity_poly.entity_id
_entity_poly.type
_entity_poly.pdbx_seq_one_letter_code
_entity_poly.pdbx_strand_id
1 'polypeptide(L)' 'MNRMDEHLREVGETYPQHLKKATGFGAAMLAGGIACLLHGLLPFLFVKTGSDCIRRLHGEMVENRIKRPAAQAPNAA' A
#
# COMPACT_ATOMS: atom_id res chain seq x y z
N MET A 1 4.84 24.02 13.93
CA MET A 1 3.58 23.57 13.32
C MET A 1 3.72 22.11 12.93
N ASN A 2 2.83 21.27 13.45
CA ASN A 2 2.91 19.81 13.37
C ASN A 2 2.67 19.36 11.93
N ARG A 3 3.69 18.81 11.26
CA ARG A 3 3.62 18.32 9.86
C ARG A 3 2.47 17.33 9.58
N MET A 4 1.92 16.72 10.63
CA MET A 4 0.77 15.82 10.57
C MET A 4 -0.52 16.54 10.13
N ASP A 5 -0.73 17.79 10.58
CA ASP A 5 -1.93 18.58 10.27
C ASP A 5 -1.93 19.11 8.84
N GLU A 6 -0.75 19.45 8.31
CA GLU A 6 -0.57 19.92 6.92
C GLU A 6 -0.90 18.80 5.92
N HIS A 7 -0.40 17.58 6.19
CA HIS A 7 -0.61 16.43 5.30
C HIS A 7 -2.05 15.89 5.35
N LEU A 8 -2.72 15.98 6.50
CA LEU A 8 -4.12 15.57 6.67
C LEU A 8 -5.10 16.48 5.91
N ARG A 9 -4.78 17.78 5.80
CA ARG A 9 -5.62 18.75 5.08
C ARG A 9 -5.41 18.70 3.57
N GLU A 10 -4.23 18.27 3.10
CA GLU A 10 -3.87 18.22 1.68
C GLU A 10 -4.53 17.04 0.92
N VAL A 11 -4.91 15.96 1.63
CA VAL A 11 -5.43 14.72 1.01
C VAL A 11 -6.96 14.62 1.07
N GLY A 12 -7.64 15.38 1.93
CA GLY A 12 -9.11 15.38 2.02
C GLY A 12 -9.75 14.05 2.49
N GLU A 13 -8.94 13.08 2.92
CA GLU A 13 -9.39 11.82 3.54
C GLU A 13 -9.35 11.95 5.07
N THR A 14 -10.32 11.34 5.76
CA THR A 14 -10.29 11.30 7.23
C THR A 14 -9.10 10.44 7.68
N TYR A 15 -8.29 10.92 8.64
CA TYR A 15 -7.18 10.16 9.27
C TYR A 15 -7.45 8.65 9.48
N PRO A 16 -8.63 8.22 10.02
CA PRO A 16 -8.91 6.79 10.18
C PRO A 16 -9.03 6.01 8.85
N GLN A 17 -9.49 6.64 7.77
CA GLN A 17 -9.54 6.00 6.44
C GLN A 17 -8.13 5.77 5.89
N HIS A 18 -7.26 6.78 6.01
CA HIS A 18 -5.88 6.68 5.55
C HIS A 18 -5.09 5.66 6.37
N LEU A 19 -5.23 5.71 7.70
CA LEU A 19 -4.62 4.76 8.62
C LEU A 19 -5.08 3.33 8.31
N LYS A 20 -6.39 3.09 8.15
CA LYS A 20 -6.92 1.76 7.84
C LYS A 20 -6.39 1.21 6.50
N LYS A 21 -6.37 2.03 5.44
CA LYS A 21 -5.85 1.62 4.12
C LYS A 21 -4.34 1.34 4.17
N ALA A 22 -3.56 2.26 4.73
CA ALA A 22 -2.10 2.13 4.83
C ALA A 22 -1.70 0.94 5.70
N THR A 23 -2.30 0.78 6.88
CA THR A 23 -2.04 -0.34 7.78
C THR A 23 -2.49 -1.67 7.18
N GLY A 24 -3.64 -1.71 6.49
CA GLY A 24 -4.11 -2.92 5.79
C GLY A 24 -3.16 -3.38 4.67
N PHE A 25 -2.68 -2.41 3.87
CA PHE A 25 -1.69 -2.67 2.82
C PHE A 25 -0.36 -3.18 3.41
N GLY A 26 0.15 -2.51 4.46
CA GLY A 26 1.38 -2.92 5.15
C GLY A 26 1.28 -4.29 5.82
N ALA A 27 0.16 -4.60 6.46
CA ALA A 27 -0.08 -5.91 7.06
C ALA A 27 -0.08 -7.05 6.01
N ALA A 28 -0.67 -6.80 4.83
CA ALA A 28 -0.63 -7.75 3.72
C ALA A 28 0.79 -7.94 3.17
N MET A 29 1.60 -6.88 3.08
CA MET A 29 3.03 -6.98 2.72
C MET A 29 3.82 -7.85 3.71
N LEU A 30 3.63 -7.63 5.02
CA LEU A 30 4.28 -8.42 6.06
C LEU A 30 3.88 -9.90 5.97
N ALA A 31 2.60 -10.19 5.83
CA ALA A 31 2.10 -11.57 5.69
C ALA A 31 2.66 -12.25 4.43
N GLY A 32 2.68 -11.56 3.29
CA GLY A 32 3.28 -12.06 2.06
C GLY A 32 4.79 -12.32 2.19
N GLY A 33 5.51 -11.43 2.86
CA GLY A 33 6.93 -11.58 3.16
C GLY A 33 7.22 -12.78 4.06
N ILE A 34 6.45 -12.96 5.13
CA ILE A 34 6.55 -14.14 6.01
C ILE A 34 6.28 -15.42 5.22
N ALA A 35 5.25 -15.43 4.36
CA ALA A 35 4.95 -16.58 3.51
C ALA A 35 6.11 -16.92 2.55
N CYS A 36 6.76 -15.90 1.95
CA CYS A 36 7.95 -16.10 1.13
C CYS A 36 9.15 -16.65 1.92
N LEU A 37 9.38 -16.17 3.15
CA LEU A 37 10.45 -16.67 4.02
C LEU A 37 10.22 -18.14 4.40
N LEU A 38 8.98 -18.48 4.76
CA LEU A 38 8.58 -19.86 5.06
C LEU A 38 8.69 -20.75 3.82
N HIS A 39 8.34 -20.25 2.62
CA HIS A 39 8.53 -20.96 1.36
C HIS A 39 10.01 -21.21 1.06
N GLY A 40 10.88 -20.23 1.30
CA GLY A 40 12.33 -20.39 1.14
C GLY A 40 12.91 -21.46 2.07
N LEU A 41 12.33 -21.62 3.26
CA LEU A 41 12.72 -22.67 4.22
C LEU A 41 12.08 -24.04 3.88
N LEU A 42 10.83 -24.03 3.42
CA LEU A 42 10.00 -25.19 3.12
C LEU A 42 9.43 -25.02 1.70
N PRO A 43 10.14 -25.46 0.65
CA PRO A 43 9.81 -25.14 -0.75
C PRO A 43 8.46 -25.70 -1.24
N PHE A 44 7.79 -26.54 -0.44
CA PHE A 44 6.46 -27.06 -0.72
C PHE A 44 5.33 -26.24 -0.08
N LEU A 45 5.62 -25.34 0.86
CA LEU A 45 4.64 -24.51 1.55
C LEU A 45 4.52 -23.15 0.87
N PHE A 46 3.31 -22.60 0.74
CA PHE A 46 3.07 -21.23 0.21
C PHE A 46 3.57 -20.94 -1.22
N VAL A 47 3.68 -21.95 -2.08
CA VAL A 47 4.23 -21.86 -3.45
C VAL A 47 3.68 -20.69 -4.29
N LYS A 48 2.38 -20.38 -4.17
CA LYS A 48 1.74 -19.27 -4.89
C LYS A 48 1.42 -18.05 -4.02
N THR A 49 1.44 -18.21 -2.70
CA THR A 49 0.93 -17.21 -1.75
C THR A 49 1.72 -15.91 -1.79
N GLY A 50 3.04 -15.98 -1.92
CA GLY A 50 3.89 -14.80 -2.06
C GLY A 50 3.60 -14.01 -3.34
N SER A 51 3.63 -14.71 -4.48
CA SER A 51 3.38 -14.12 -5.81
C SER A 51 1.96 -13.55 -5.94
N ASP A 52 0.95 -14.26 -5.44
CA ASP A 52 -0.44 -13.81 -5.45
C ASP A 52 -0.65 -12.57 -4.57
N CYS A 53 0.02 -12.52 -3.40
CA CYS A 53 0.00 -11.36 -2.53
C CYS A 53 0.61 -10.12 -3.22
N ILE A 54 1.77 -10.26 -3.87
CA ILE A 54 2.38 -9.18 -4.64
C ILE A 54 1.48 -8.73 -5.80
N ARG A 55 0.90 -9.67 -6.56
CA ARG A 55 -0.02 -9.34 -7.67
C ARG A 55 -1.21 -8.51 -7.19
N ARG A 56 -1.80 -8.89 -6.05
CA ARG A 56 -2.91 -8.17 -5.42
C ARG A 56 -2.49 -6.76 -4.99
N LEU A 57 -1.39 -6.65 -4.24
CA LEU A 57 -0.88 -5.36 -3.76
C LEU A 57 -0.47 -4.43 -4.91
N HIS A 58 0.12 -4.98 -5.96
CA HIS A 58 0.47 -4.24 -7.17
C HIS A 58 -0.79 -3.72 -7.88
N GLY A 59 -1.84 -4.54 -7.99
CA GLY A 59 -3.14 -4.12 -8.51
C GLY A 59 -3.73 -2.96 -7.70
N GLU A 60 -3.80 -3.10 -6.38
CA GLU A 60 -4.29 -2.05 -5.48
C GLU A 60 -3.45 -0.75 -5.61
N MET A 61 -2.12 -0.86 -5.76
CA MET A 61 -1.25 0.30 -5.94
C MET A 61 -1.52 1.02 -7.28
N VAL A 62 -1.70 0.27 -8.37
CA VAL A 62 -1.98 0.83 -9.69
C VAL A 62 -3.38 1.45 -9.74
N GLU A 63 -4.41 0.77 -9.23
CA GLU A 63 -5.77 1.30 -9.16
C GLU A 63 -5.85 2.60 -8.35
N ASN A 64 -5.15 2.67 -7.21
CA ASN A 64 -5.10 3.88 -6.40
C ASN A 64 -4.33 5.02 -7.09
N ARG A 65 -3.36 4.73 -7.95
CA ARG A 65 -2.70 5.74 -8.81
C ARG A 65 -3.63 6.23 -9.92
N ILE A 66 -4.39 5.34 -10.55
CA ILE A 66 -5.37 5.68 -11.60
C ILE A 66 -6.50 6.57 -11.04
N LYS A 67 -6.91 6.33 -9.78
CA LYS A 67 -7.86 7.20 -9.06
C LYS A 67 -7.29 8.56 -8.67
N ARG A 68 -5.97 8.74 -8.75
CA ARG A 68 -5.29 10.03 -8.56
C ARG A 68 -4.65 10.50 -9.88
N PRO A 69 -5.42 10.74 -10.95
CA PRO A 69 -4.86 11.29 -12.17
C PRO A 69 -4.64 12.80 -11.96
N ALA A 70 -3.40 13.27 -12.11
CA ALA A 70 -3.04 14.67 -12.39
C ALA A 70 -3.39 15.78 -11.37
N ALA A 71 -3.73 15.49 -10.12
CA ALA A 71 -3.99 16.55 -9.12
C ALA A 71 -2.73 17.26 -8.56
N GLN A 72 -1.53 16.87 -9.01
CA GLN A 72 -0.26 17.50 -8.65
C GLN A 72 0.57 17.79 -9.92
N ALA A 73 0.08 18.69 -10.76
CA ALA A 73 0.98 19.51 -11.55
C ALA A 73 1.29 20.75 -10.69
N PRO A 74 2.56 21.00 -10.30
CA PRO A 74 2.89 22.23 -9.62
C PRO A 74 2.62 23.40 -10.57
N ASN A 75 1.67 24.25 -10.20
CA ASN A 75 1.55 25.59 -10.75
C ASN A 75 2.80 26.38 -10.32
N ALA A 76 3.84 26.34 -11.15
CA ALA A 76 4.96 27.27 -11.10
C ALA A 76 4.71 28.32 -12.19
N ALA A 77 4.67 29.57 -11.72
CA ALA A 77 4.30 30.81 -12.39
C ALA A 77 5.06 31.12 -13.70
#